data_AF-A0A6S6SZC2-F1
#
_entry.id   AF-A0A6S6SZC2-F1
#
_cell.length_a   1.000
_cell.length_b   1.000
_cell.length_c   1.000
_cell.angle_alpha   90.00
_cell.angle_beta   90.00
_cell.angle_gamma   90.00
#
_symmetry.space_group_name_H-M   'P 1'
#
loop_
_entity.id
_entity.type
_entity.pdbx_description
1 polymer ?
#
loop_
_entity_poly.entity_id
_entity_poly.type
_entity_poly.pdbx_seq_one_letter_code
_entity_poly.pdbx_strand_id
1 'polypeptide(L)'
;MQYIRNKFEQMVQEVNPSSTDYLKQEFKSILESDKPYQVKCDYIGYSIASIDDKITSIGEQIKELQEYKSKLKLAKGTVAVIGAEIFNQFGIDKIEGNGISSITTTKKSMTNKRKFIIDNPEVFIKAGFYKKVLDTNMVEELYDGCQYIDFIETNATIQNETIIKEAKLKINKRRGKGA
;
A
#
# COMPACT_ATOMS: atom_id res chain seq x y z
N MET A 1 -21.09 -23.46 -5.37
CA MET A 1 -20.04 -24.49 -5.28
C MET A 1 -19.21 -24.21 -4.05
N GLN A 2 -19.19 -25.14 -3.09
CA GLN A 2 -18.35 -25.06 -1.91
C GLN A 2 -16.92 -25.38 -2.36
N TYR A 3 -16.04 -24.39 -2.39
CA TYR A 3 -14.63 -24.61 -2.68
C TYR A 3 -14.07 -25.54 -1.59
N ILE A 4 -13.92 -26.83 -1.91
CA ILE A 4 -13.06 -27.72 -1.12
C ILE A 4 -11.68 -27.09 -1.26
N ARG A 5 -11.25 -26.34 -0.24
CA ARG A 5 -9.90 -25.79 -0.18
C ARG A 5 -8.95 -26.98 -0.17
N ASN A 6 -8.09 -27.07 -1.17
CA ASN A 6 -7.12 -28.15 -1.24
C ASN A 6 -6.07 -27.97 -0.13
N LYS A 7 -5.64 -29.06 0.49
CA LYS A 7 -4.70 -29.07 1.63
C LYS A 7 -3.43 -28.23 1.38
N PHE A 8 -2.87 -28.34 0.17
CA PHE A 8 -1.66 -27.58 -0.20
C PHE A 8 -1.93 -26.09 -0.31
N GLU A 9 -3.09 -25.70 -0.84
CA GLU A 9 -3.50 -24.29 -0.95
C GLU A 9 -3.58 -23.61 0.43
N GLN A 10 -4.14 -24.30 1.43
CA GLN A 10 -4.16 -23.77 2.80
C GLN A 10 -2.74 -23.61 3.36
N MET A 11 -1.90 -24.62 3.15
CA MET A 11 -0.53 -24.62 3.65
C MET A 11 0.32 -23.49 3.07
N VAL A 12 0.19 -23.19 1.76
CA VAL A 12 0.92 -22.06 1.14
C VAL A 12 0.42 -20.70 1.64
N GLN A 13 -0.86 -20.58 2.00
CA GLN A 13 -1.44 -19.34 2.53
C GLN A 13 -1.08 -19.07 3.99
N GLU A 14 -0.85 -20.12 4.76
CA GLU A 14 -0.57 -20.05 6.21
C GLU A 14 0.91 -20.27 6.55
N VAL A 15 1.78 -20.29 5.52
CA VAL A 15 3.20 -20.54 5.70
C VAL A 15 3.84 -19.49 6.61
N ASN A 16 4.65 -19.97 7.55
CA ASN A 16 5.42 -19.16 8.48
C ASN A 16 6.76 -19.88 8.74
N PRO A 17 7.73 -19.25 9.44
CA PRO A 17 9.05 -19.84 9.61
C PRO A 17 9.03 -21.27 10.19
N SER A 18 8.10 -21.57 11.10
CA SER A 18 7.97 -22.87 11.75
C SER A 18 7.33 -23.96 10.88
N SER A 19 6.60 -23.60 9.82
CA SER A 19 5.93 -24.55 8.92
C SER A 19 6.71 -24.83 7.63
N THR A 20 7.89 -24.24 7.46
CA THR A 20 8.72 -24.34 6.25
C THR A 20 9.04 -25.78 5.86
N ASP A 21 9.39 -26.64 6.84
CA ASP A 21 9.75 -28.02 6.54
C ASP A 21 8.54 -28.88 6.14
N TYR A 22 7.37 -28.62 6.73
CA TYR A 22 6.13 -29.24 6.30
C TYR A 22 5.77 -28.84 4.86
N LEU A 23 5.95 -27.57 4.50
CA LEU A 23 5.73 -27.11 3.14
C LEU A 23 6.68 -27.79 2.16
N LYS A 24 7.98 -27.92 2.50
CA LYS A 24 8.95 -28.67 1.68
C LYS A 24 8.54 -30.12 1.49
N GLN A 25 8.07 -30.80 2.54
CA GLN A 25 7.60 -32.18 2.46
C GLN A 25 6.38 -32.31 1.56
N GLU A 26 5.43 -31.38 1.64
CA GLU A 26 4.24 -31.41 0.80
C GLU A 26 4.59 -31.14 -0.68
N PHE A 27 5.52 -30.22 -0.97
CA PHE A 27 6.08 -30.06 -2.32
C PHE A 27 6.68 -31.37 -2.85
N LYS A 28 7.50 -32.07 -2.04
CA LYS A 28 8.07 -33.36 -2.43
C LYS A 28 6.98 -34.40 -2.69
N SER A 29 6.01 -34.53 -1.78
CA SER A 29 4.90 -35.47 -1.92
C SER A 29 4.11 -35.25 -3.22
N ILE A 30 3.83 -33.99 -3.58
CA ILE A 30 3.17 -33.67 -4.85
C ILE A 30 4.04 -34.08 -6.03
N LEU A 31 5.34 -33.76 -6.01
CA LEU A 31 6.27 -34.04 -7.11
C LEU A 31 6.57 -35.53 -7.28
N GLU A 32 6.59 -36.30 -6.18
CA GLU A 32 6.85 -37.74 -6.14
C GLU A 32 5.60 -38.58 -6.41
N SER A 33 4.40 -37.99 -6.42
CA SER A 33 3.17 -38.69 -6.78
C SER A 33 3.21 -39.26 -8.21
N ASP A 34 2.36 -40.25 -8.48
CA ASP A 34 2.20 -40.88 -9.80
C ASP A 34 1.50 -39.99 -10.85
N LYS A 35 1.06 -38.79 -10.45
CA LYS A 35 0.33 -37.87 -11.33
C LYS A 35 1.20 -37.30 -12.46
N PRO A 36 0.61 -37.00 -13.64
CA PRO A 36 1.32 -36.28 -14.70
C PRO A 36 1.83 -34.91 -14.25
N TYR A 37 2.96 -34.47 -14.80
CA TYR A 37 3.56 -33.17 -14.45
C TYR A 37 2.65 -31.98 -14.70
N GLN A 38 1.78 -32.04 -15.71
CA GLN A 38 0.79 -31.01 -16.00
C GLN A 38 -0.18 -30.84 -14.83
N VAL A 39 -0.65 -31.94 -14.25
CA VAL A 39 -1.57 -31.93 -13.10
C VAL A 39 -0.85 -31.40 -11.85
N LYS A 40 0.41 -31.80 -11.64
CA LYS A 40 1.25 -31.29 -10.54
C LYS A 40 1.49 -29.78 -10.67
N CYS A 41 1.80 -29.33 -11.89
CA CYS A 41 2.00 -27.92 -12.23
C CYS A 41 0.73 -27.11 -11.97
N ASP A 42 -0.41 -27.56 -12.46
CA ASP A 42 -1.70 -26.90 -12.25
C ASP A 42 -2.02 -26.84 -10.74
N TYR A 43 -1.83 -27.94 -10.01
CA TYR A 43 -2.10 -27.98 -8.58
C TYR A 43 -1.24 -26.99 -7.78
N ILE A 44 0.09 -26.98 -8.00
CA ILE A 44 1.00 -26.07 -7.32
C ILE A 44 0.75 -24.62 -7.77
N GLY A 45 0.64 -24.42 -9.09
CA GLY A 45 0.48 -23.12 -9.71
C GLY A 45 -0.80 -22.41 -9.28
N TYR A 46 -1.94 -23.10 -9.31
CA TYR A 46 -3.21 -22.54 -8.85
C TYR A 46 -3.22 -22.28 -7.34
N SER A 47 -2.58 -23.15 -6.54
CA SER A 47 -2.51 -22.96 -5.09
C SER A 47 -1.71 -21.70 -4.70
N ILE A 48 -0.61 -21.44 -5.37
CA ILE A 48 0.19 -20.22 -5.15
C ILE A 48 -0.52 -18.99 -5.74
N ALA A 49 -1.06 -19.12 -6.96
CA ALA A 49 -1.77 -18.03 -7.63
C ALA A 49 -3.02 -17.55 -6.87
N SER A 50 -3.65 -18.42 -6.06
CA SER A 50 -4.80 -18.01 -5.26
C SER A 50 -4.45 -17.00 -4.16
N ILE A 51 -3.17 -16.90 -3.77
CA ILE A 51 -2.68 -15.84 -2.86
C ILE A 51 -2.84 -14.47 -3.55
N ASP A 52 -2.38 -14.35 -4.80
CA ASP A 52 -2.50 -13.11 -5.57
C ASP A 52 -3.96 -12.71 -5.77
N ASP A 53 -4.83 -13.68 -6.07
CA ASP A 53 -6.26 -13.44 -6.27
C ASP A 53 -6.93 -12.96 -4.96
N LYS A 54 -6.51 -13.50 -3.80
CA LYS A 54 -6.96 -13.03 -2.47
C LYS A 54 -6.45 -11.64 -2.14
N ILE A 55 -5.18 -11.35 -2.40
CA ILE A 55 -4.60 -10.01 -2.20
C ILE A 55 -5.38 -8.99 -3.04
N THR A 56 -5.69 -9.33 -4.29
CA THR A 56 -6.49 -8.48 -5.19
C THR A 56 -7.88 -8.20 -4.62
N SER A 57 -8.60 -9.26 -4.21
CA SER A 57 -9.94 -9.12 -3.61
C SER A 57 -9.93 -8.30 -2.31
N ILE A 58 -8.92 -8.48 -1.46
CA ILE A 58 -8.74 -7.65 -0.25
C ILE A 58 -8.50 -6.19 -0.64
N GLY A 59 -7.70 -5.92 -1.67
CA GLY A 59 -7.47 -4.58 -2.19
C GLY A 59 -8.76 -3.89 -2.65
N GLU A 60 -9.63 -4.61 -3.36
CA GLU A 60 -10.95 -4.12 -3.77
C GLU A 60 -11.84 -3.80 -2.58
N GLN A 61 -11.93 -4.69 -1.58
CA GLN A 61 -12.69 -4.47 -0.36
C GLN A 61 -12.18 -3.26 0.43
N ILE A 62 -10.85 -3.07 0.52
CA ILE A 62 -10.25 -1.90 1.15
C ILE A 62 -10.70 -0.62 0.44
N LYS A 63 -10.71 -0.62 -0.90
CA LYS A 63 -11.15 0.53 -1.69
C LYS A 63 -12.61 0.89 -1.37
N GLU A 64 -13.51 -0.09 -1.39
CA GLU A 64 -14.93 0.10 -1.05
C GLU A 64 -15.10 0.67 0.38
N LEU A 65 -14.37 0.13 1.35
CA LEU A 65 -14.41 0.61 2.73
C LEU A 65 -13.91 2.05 2.87
N GLN A 66 -12.88 2.45 2.11
CA GLN A 66 -12.38 3.83 2.10
C GLN A 66 -13.37 4.80 1.46
N GLU A 67 -14.04 4.39 0.38
CA GLU A 67 -15.11 5.16 -0.25
C GLU A 67 -16.28 5.35 0.71
N TYR A 68 -16.74 4.27 1.36
CA TYR A 68 -17.81 4.33 2.34
C TYR A 68 -17.46 5.21 3.54
N LYS A 69 -16.24 5.10 4.07
CA LYS A 69 -15.72 5.98 5.12
C LYS A 69 -15.74 7.45 4.71
N SER A 70 -15.39 7.75 3.46
CA SER A 70 -15.40 9.12 2.92
C SER A 70 -16.82 9.67 2.82
N LYS A 71 -17.78 8.84 2.36
CA LYS A 71 -19.21 9.18 2.34
C LYS A 71 -19.74 9.49 3.74
N LEU A 72 -19.40 8.68 4.75
CA LEU A 72 -19.81 8.92 6.14
C LEU A 72 -19.22 10.21 6.73
N LYS A 73 -17.95 10.51 6.42
CA LYS A 73 -17.32 11.78 6.83
C LYS A 73 -18.03 12.99 6.24
N LEU A 74 -18.35 12.92 4.94
CA LEU A 74 -19.10 13.97 4.25
C LEU A 74 -20.49 14.15 4.87
N ALA A 75 -21.24 13.05 5.04
CA ALA A 75 -22.57 13.09 5.66
C ALA A 75 -22.53 13.70 7.08
N LYS A 76 -21.57 13.28 7.92
CA LYS A 76 -21.37 13.85 9.26
C LYS A 76 -21.10 15.35 9.22
N GLY A 77 -20.24 15.81 8.30
CA GLY A 77 -19.97 17.23 8.10
C GLY A 77 -21.21 18.00 7.69
N THR A 78 -21.95 17.50 6.70
CA THR A 78 -23.20 18.11 6.21
C THR A 78 -24.25 18.22 7.31
N VAL A 79 -24.51 17.15 8.06
CA VAL A 79 -25.48 17.16 9.17
C VAL A 79 -25.07 18.15 10.26
N ALA A 80 -23.78 18.24 10.60
CA ALA A 80 -23.31 19.19 11.59
C ALA A 80 -23.51 20.65 11.16
N VAL A 81 -23.28 20.97 9.88
CA VAL A 81 -23.49 22.32 9.34
C VAL A 81 -24.97 22.67 9.33
N ILE A 82 -25.83 21.81 8.77
CA ILE A 82 -27.29 22.02 8.75
C ILE A 82 -27.83 22.14 10.18
N GLY A 83 -27.39 21.28 11.09
CA GLY A 83 -27.79 21.33 12.50
C GLY A 83 -27.42 22.65 13.16
N ALA A 84 -26.21 23.17 12.93
CA ALA A 84 -25.78 24.47 13.42
C ALA A 84 -26.59 25.63 12.82
N GLU A 85 -26.93 25.57 11.53
CA GLU A 85 -27.79 26.56 10.88
C GLU A 85 -29.18 26.61 11.52
N ILE A 86 -29.80 25.45 11.75
CA ILE A 86 -31.11 25.35 12.42
C ILE A 86 -31.02 25.84 13.86
N PHE A 87 -30.02 25.41 14.64
CA PHE A 87 -29.86 25.86 16.03
C PHE A 87 -29.73 27.38 16.11
N ASN A 88 -28.99 28.01 15.19
CA ASN A 88 -28.87 29.45 15.11
C ASN A 88 -30.23 30.14 14.79
N GLN A 89 -31.05 29.56 13.91
CA GLN A 89 -32.39 30.09 13.62
C GLN A 89 -33.31 30.09 14.85
N PHE A 90 -33.16 29.09 15.72
CA PHE A 90 -33.89 28.99 16.99
C PHE A 90 -33.22 29.74 18.15
N GLY A 91 -32.06 30.36 17.94
CA GLY A 91 -31.30 31.03 19.01
C GLY A 91 -30.74 30.06 20.07
N ILE A 92 -30.47 28.82 19.70
CA ILE A 92 -29.99 27.77 20.60
C ILE A 92 -28.48 27.63 20.47
N ASP A 93 -27.74 27.96 21.53
CA ASP A 93 -26.29 27.78 21.57
C ASP A 93 -25.88 26.41 22.13
N LYS A 94 -26.68 25.82 23.02
CA LYS A 94 -26.40 24.53 23.67
C LYS A 94 -27.69 23.78 24.06
N ILE A 95 -27.67 22.46 23.91
CA ILE A 95 -28.68 21.54 24.47
C ILE A 95 -27.95 20.47 25.28
N GLU A 96 -28.47 20.11 26.45
CA GLU A 96 -27.93 19.03 27.29
C GLU A 96 -28.73 17.74 27.11
N GLY A 97 -28.08 16.59 27.30
CA GLY A 97 -28.71 15.28 27.14
C GLY A 97 -28.36 14.32 28.26
N ASN A 98 -29.18 13.26 28.38
CA ASN A 98 -29.00 12.23 29.41
C ASN A 98 -28.03 11.11 28.98
N GLY A 99 -27.96 10.81 27.68
CA GLY A 99 -27.03 9.81 27.11
C GLY A 99 -25.84 10.42 26.35
N ILE A 100 -25.94 11.70 25.98
CA ILE A 100 -24.86 12.52 25.40
C ILE A 100 -24.80 13.79 26.23
N SER A 101 -23.60 14.18 26.68
CA SER A 101 -23.42 15.30 27.60
C SER A 101 -24.03 16.60 27.06
N SER A 102 -23.74 16.98 25.81
CA SER A 102 -24.36 18.13 25.17
C SER A 102 -24.12 18.20 23.66
N ILE A 103 -24.92 19.02 22.98
CA ILE A 103 -24.69 19.55 21.64
C ILE A 103 -24.46 21.05 21.80
N THR A 104 -23.42 21.59 21.18
CA THR A 104 -23.09 23.03 21.26
C THR A 104 -22.76 23.54 19.85
N THR A 105 -23.26 24.72 19.51
CA THR A 105 -22.88 25.38 18.26
C THR A 105 -21.55 26.10 18.44
N THR A 106 -20.77 26.20 17.36
CA THR A 106 -19.56 27.02 17.35
C THR A 106 -19.78 28.19 16.42
N LYS A 107 -19.25 29.36 16.80
CA LYS A 107 -19.35 30.55 15.95
C LYS A 107 -18.53 30.35 14.69
N LYS A 108 -19.05 30.85 13.58
CA LYS A 108 -18.32 30.90 12.30
C LYS A 108 -17.01 31.65 12.52
N SER A 109 -15.88 31.00 12.25
CA SER A 109 -14.55 31.61 12.26
C SER A 109 -13.96 31.54 10.85
N MET A 110 -13.22 32.58 10.47
CA MET A 110 -12.58 32.66 9.16
C MET A 110 -11.07 32.55 9.35
N THR A 111 -10.49 31.45 8.87
CA THR A 111 -9.05 31.23 8.91
C THR A 111 -8.50 31.35 7.49
N ASN A 112 -7.75 32.41 7.23
CA ASN A 112 -7.12 32.63 5.92
C ASN A 112 -5.85 31.77 5.79
N LYS A 113 -5.96 30.60 5.15
CA LYS A 113 -4.80 29.82 4.74
C LYS A 113 -4.29 30.34 3.40
N ARG A 114 -3.07 30.89 3.38
CA ARG A 114 -2.40 31.27 2.12
C ARG A 114 -1.85 30.01 1.46
N LYS A 115 -2.33 29.72 0.25
CA LYS A 115 -1.72 28.73 -0.64
C LYS A 115 -0.96 29.50 -1.71
N PHE A 116 0.35 29.29 -1.79
CA PHE A 116 1.15 29.82 -2.89
C PHE A 116 1.04 28.85 -4.06
N ILE A 117 0.64 29.37 -5.22
CA ILE A 117 0.78 28.68 -6.51
C ILE A 117 2.03 29.29 -7.12
N ILE A 118 3.06 28.48 -7.36
CA ILE A 118 4.34 28.96 -7.90
C ILE A 118 4.30 28.73 -9.40
N ASP A 119 4.06 29.80 -10.16
CA ASP A 119 3.96 29.75 -11.62
C ASP A 119 5.33 29.64 -12.31
N ASN A 120 6.39 30.13 -11.66
CA ASN A 120 7.76 30.08 -12.18
C ASN A 120 8.76 29.61 -11.12
N PRO A 121 8.91 28.29 -10.91
CA PRO A 121 9.79 27.73 -9.89
C PRO A 121 11.26 28.16 -10.02
N GLU A 122 11.75 28.38 -11.25
CA GLU A 122 13.15 28.71 -11.54
C GLU A 122 13.62 30.00 -10.87
N VAL A 123 12.78 31.02 -10.85
CA VAL A 123 13.12 32.31 -10.22
C VAL A 123 13.25 32.14 -8.71
N PHE A 124 12.38 31.35 -8.10
CA PHE A 124 12.44 31.05 -6.67
C PHE A 124 13.68 30.23 -6.31
N ILE A 125 14.04 29.24 -7.12
CA ILE A 125 15.26 28.46 -6.94
C ILE A 125 16.50 29.38 -7.03
N LYS A 126 16.59 30.22 -8.06
CA LYS A 126 17.71 31.19 -8.21
C LYS A 126 17.77 32.21 -7.07
N ALA A 127 16.62 32.60 -6.53
CA ALA A 127 16.52 33.50 -5.37
C ALA A 127 16.79 32.80 -4.02
N GLY A 128 17.07 31.50 -4.00
CA GLY A 128 17.46 30.77 -2.78
C GLY A 128 16.32 30.06 -2.05
N PHE A 129 15.11 30.00 -2.60
CA PHE A 129 13.96 29.29 -2.02
C PHE A 129 14.02 27.77 -2.31
N TYR A 130 15.15 27.14 -2.02
CA TYR A 130 15.35 25.70 -2.18
C TYR A 130 16.22 25.14 -1.06
N LYS A 131 16.21 23.81 -0.93
CA LYS A 131 17.10 23.09 -0.03
C LYS A 131 18.18 22.40 -0.86
N LYS A 132 19.47 22.66 -0.56
CA LYS A 132 20.57 21.88 -1.11
C LYS A 132 20.56 20.50 -0.47
N VAL A 133 20.32 19.46 -1.27
CA VAL A 133 20.39 18.06 -0.89
C VAL A 133 21.37 17.40 -1.85
N LEU A 134 22.24 16.54 -1.33
CA LEU A 134 23.15 15.75 -2.15
C LEU A 134 22.35 14.83 -3.07
N ASP A 135 22.64 14.86 -4.36
CA ASP A 135 22.09 13.91 -5.31
C ASP A 135 22.90 12.60 -5.26
N THR A 136 22.46 11.66 -4.45
CA THR A 136 23.15 10.38 -4.26
C THR A 136 23.14 9.52 -5.51
N ASN A 137 22.08 9.62 -6.33
CA ASN A 137 21.99 8.86 -7.57
C ASN A 137 23.02 9.38 -8.59
N MET A 138 23.19 10.70 -8.70
CA MET A 138 24.21 11.26 -9.58
C MET A 138 25.63 10.87 -9.13
N VAL A 139 25.88 10.81 -7.82
CA VAL A 139 27.17 10.34 -7.29
C VAL A 139 27.41 8.87 -7.66
N GLU A 140 26.39 8.02 -7.51
CA GLU A 140 26.44 6.60 -7.88
C GLU A 140 26.65 6.41 -9.39
N GLU A 141 25.88 7.11 -10.23
CA GLU A 141 26.00 7.06 -11.69
C GLU A 141 27.39 7.52 -12.18
N LEU A 142 27.97 8.56 -11.58
CA LEU A 142 29.31 9.02 -11.93
C LEU A 142 30.38 8.02 -11.48
N TYR A 143 30.24 7.44 -10.28
CA TYR A 143 31.15 6.41 -9.78
C TYR A 143 31.12 5.15 -10.67
N ASP A 144 29.93 4.63 -10.98
CA ASP A 144 29.73 3.48 -11.88
C ASP A 144 30.20 3.78 -13.31
N GLY A 145 30.00 5.01 -13.77
CA GLY A 145 30.50 5.54 -15.04
C GLY A 145 32.02 5.78 -15.07
N CYS A 146 32.74 5.42 -14.00
CA CYS A 146 34.19 5.59 -13.83
C CYS A 146 34.65 7.06 -13.90
N GLN A 147 33.82 8.00 -13.49
CA GLN A 147 34.11 9.43 -13.42
C GLN A 147 34.18 9.89 -11.96
N TYR A 148 35.07 10.83 -11.66
CA TYR A 148 35.23 11.40 -10.32
C TYR A 148 35.55 10.37 -9.20
N ILE A 149 36.07 9.18 -9.55
CA ILE A 149 36.37 8.08 -8.61
C ILE A 149 37.21 8.59 -7.43
N ASP A 150 38.37 9.20 -7.69
CA ASP A 150 39.28 9.69 -6.65
C ASP A 150 38.60 10.67 -5.69
N PHE A 151 37.73 11.55 -6.21
CA PHE A 151 36.99 12.51 -5.42
C PHE A 151 35.94 11.83 -4.54
N ILE A 152 35.22 10.85 -5.08
CA ILE A 152 34.17 10.12 -4.37
C ILE A 152 34.79 9.22 -3.29
N GLU A 153 35.82 8.44 -3.60
CA GLU A 153 36.51 7.57 -2.64
C GLU A 153 37.19 8.35 -1.51
N THR A 154 37.67 9.57 -1.78
CA THR A 154 38.25 10.44 -0.74
C THR A 154 37.19 11.00 0.21
N ASN A 155 35.96 11.21 -0.27
CA ASN A 155 34.92 11.93 0.46
C ASN A 155 33.70 11.06 0.86
N ALA A 156 33.70 9.77 0.52
CA ALA A 156 32.63 8.83 0.84
C ALA A 156 33.18 7.44 1.18
N THR A 157 32.56 6.77 2.14
CA THR A 157 32.87 5.36 2.46
C THR A 157 32.01 4.46 1.60
N ILE A 158 32.64 3.66 0.75
CA ILE A 158 31.95 2.72 -0.14
C ILE A 158 31.85 1.37 0.56
N GLN A 159 30.61 0.92 0.79
CA GLN A 159 30.32 -0.41 1.31
C GLN A 159 29.66 -1.25 0.22
N ASN A 160 30.38 -2.26 -0.25
CA ASN A 160 29.82 -3.20 -1.22
C ASN A 160 29.04 -4.28 -0.46
N GLU A 161 27.71 -4.18 -0.50
CA GLU A 161 26.84 -5.22 0.02
C GLU A 161 26.51 -6.24 -1.08
N THR A 162 26.98 -7.47 -0.91
CA THR A 162 26.57 -8.58 -1.77
C THR A 162 25.20 -9.07 -1.34
N ILE A 163 24.15 -8.62 -2.06
CA ILE A 163 22.79 -9.11 -1.84
C ILE A 163 22.60 -10.42 -2.61
N ILE A 164 22.63 -11.55 -1.90
CA ILE A 164 22.28 -12.86 -2.46
C ILE A 164 20.76 -12.92 -2.61
N LYS A 165 20.28 -12.97 -3.86
CA LYS A 165 18.87 -13.17 -4.17
C LYS A 165 18.62 -14.66 -4.39
N GLU A 166 17.89 -15.28 -3.46
CA GLU A 166 17.47 -16.68 -3.57
C GLU A 166 16.64 -16.92 -4.84
N ALA A 167 16.77 -18.13 -5.39
CA ALA A 167 15.93 -18.58 -6.51
C ALA A 167 14.46 -18.63 -6.08
N LYS A 168 13.55 -18.16 -6.94
CA LYS A 168 12.11 -18.13 -6.68
C LYS A 168 11.34 -18.76 -7.83
N LEU A 169 10.27 -19.47 -7.50
CA LEU A 169 9.32 -19.96 -8.50
C LEU A 169 8.60 -18.77 -9.13
N LYS A 170 8.53 -18.76 -10.46
CA LYS A 170 7.72 -17.82 -11.23
C LYS A 170 6.50 -18.54 -11.78
N ILE A 171 5.31 -18.17 -11.32
CA ILE A 171 4.05 -18.74 -11.80
C ILE A 171 3.58 -17.93 -13.01
N ASN A 172 3.69 -18.52 -14.21
CA ASN A 172 3.23 -17.88 -15.44
C ASN A 172 1.82 -18.38 -15.77
N LYS A 173 0.80 -17.57 -15.45
CA LYS A 173 -0.58 -17.85 -15.87
C LYS A 173 -0.64 -17.86 -17.41
N ARG A 174 -1.32 -18.84 -18.00
CA ARG A 174 -1.62 -18.81 -19.44
C ARG A 174 -2.44 -17.54 -19.73
N ARG A 175 -2.12 -16.83 -20.81
CA ARG A 175 -2.98 -15.73 -21.27
C ARG A 175 -4.35 -16.33 -21.62
N GLY A 176 -5.38 -15.96 -20.86
CA GLY A 176 -6.74 -16.17 -21.32
C GLY A 176 -6.94 -15.41 -22.63
N LYS A 177 -7.53 -16.04 -23.65
CA LYS A 177 -8.28 -15.27 -24.64
C LYS A 177 -9.34 -14.52 -23.84
N GLY A 178 -9.36 -13.19 -23.96
CA GLY A 178 -10.30 -12.35 -23.25
C GLY A 178 -11.72 -12.92 -23.36
N ALA A 179 -12.36 -13.10 -22.21
CA ALA A 179 -13.79 -13.19 -22.09
C ALA A 179 -14.26 -11.86 -21.51
#